data_AF-A0A975G5A9-F1
#
_entry.id   AF-A0A975G5A9-F1
#
_cell.length_a   1.000
_cell.length_b   1.000
_cell.length_c   1.000
_cell.angle_alpha   90.00
_cell.angle_beta   90.00
_cell.angle_gamma   90.00
#
_symmetry.space_group_name_H-M   'P 1'
#
loop_
_entity.id
_entity.type
_entity.pdbx_description
1 polymer ?
#
loop_
_entity_poly.entity_id
_entity_poly.type
_entity_poly.pdbx_seq_one_letter_code
_entity_poly.pdbx_strand_id
1 'polypeptide(L)'
;MKAFLHICLAGFTLSASAPAAEPTPEEWKKLWEQDKQAVKTGVCQVHHTSMPATTVPIHYGLVRPDPKGPTEAERIRLFPHARKFQLGGCCPIPDETTATIPVCDSCVKAEAAWLAARKVSRPASPKK
;
A
#
# COMPACT_ATOMS: atom_id res chain seq x y z
N MET A 1 19.64 -58.52 -4.09
CA MET A 1 18.41 -57.69 -4.17
C MET A 1 18.33 -56.83 -2.92
N LYS A 2 18.63 -55.53 -3.00
CA LYS A 2 18.23 -54.52 -2.02
C LYS A 2 18.30 -53.17 -2.72
N ALA A 3 17.10 -52.67 -3.04
CA ALA A 3 16.90 -51.46 -3.80
C ALA A 3 17.22 -50.25 -2.93
N PHE A 4 17.97 -49.33 -3.53
CA PHE A 4 18.08 -47.94 -3.14
C PHE A 4 16.69 -47.29 -3.15
N LEU A 5 16.34 -46.54 -2.11
CA LEU A 5 15.43 -45.42 -2.28
C LEU A 5 15.92 -44.25 -1.42
N HIS A 6 16.60 -43.33 -2.10
CA HIS A 6 17.03 -42.05 -1.57
C HIS A 6 15.80 -41.20 -1.24
N ILE A 7 15.69 -40.81 0.03
CA ILE A 7 14.76 -39.79 0.50
C ILE A 7 15.40 -38.43 0.18
N CYS A 8 14.92 -37.77 -0.88
CA CYS A 8 15.23 -36.36 -1.14
C CYS A 8 14.43 -35.47 -0.18
N LEU A 9 15.00 -35.19 0.99
CA LEU A 9 14.56 -34.08 1.85
C LEU A 9 15.08 -32.77 1.25
N ALA A 10 14.35 -32.20 0.29
CA ALA A 10 14.54 -30.82 -0.11
C ALA A 10 13.96 -29.93 0.99
N GLY A 11 14.82 -29.52 1.93
CA GLY A 11 14.50 -28.53 2.95
C GLY A 11 14.24 -27.17 2.32
N PHE A 12 12.98 -26.88 2.03
CA PHE A 12 12.52 -25.53 1.69
C PHE A 12 12.48 -24.72 2.98
N THR A 13 13.58 -24.04 3.30
CA THR A 13 13.62 -23.11 4.43
C THR A 13 12.63 -21.99 4.13
N LEU A 14 11.57 -21.90 4.94
CA LEU A 14 10.71 -20.71 5.01
C LEU A 14 11.62 -19.51 5.30
N SER A 15 11.86 -18.67 4.30
CA SER A 15 12.45 -17.35 4.50
C SER A 15 11.41 -16.49 5.20
N ALA A 16 11.58 -16.30 6.50
CA ALA A 16 10.86 -15.28 7.24
C ALA A 16 11.38 -13.92 6.75
N SER A 17 10.64 -13.25 5.86
CA SER A 17 10.95 -11.86 5.48
C SER A 17 10.94 -11.00 6.73
N ALA A 18 12.11 -10.46 7.08
CA ALA A 18 12.22 -9.38 8.04
C ALA A 18 11.26 -8.24 7.65
N PRO A 19 10.68 -7.50 8.63
CA PRO A 19 9.94 -6.29 8.30
C PRO A 19 10.85 -5.37 7.50
N ALA A 20 10.34 -4.84 6.38
CA ALA A 20 11.10 -3.89 5.56
C ALA A 20 11.60 -2.76 6.46
N ALA A 21 12.92 -2.57 6.54
CA ALA A 21 13.52 -1.49 7.33
C ALA A 21 12.89 -0.15 6.96
N GLU A 22 12.64 0.70 7.95
CA GLU A 22 12.12 2.05 7.72
C GLU A 22 13.01 2.82 6.74
N PRO A 23 12.46 3.60 5.79
CA PRO A 23 13.27 4.39 4.87
C PRO A 23 14.13 5.42 5.60
N THR A 24 15.32 5.70 5.07
CA THR A 24 16.13 6.82 5.56
C THR A 24 15.45 8.15 5.23
N PRO A 25 15.81 9.27 5.89
CA PRO A 25 15.26 10.59 5.56
C PRO A 25 15.43 10.97 4.08
N GLU A 26 16.55 10.61 3.47
CA GLU A 26 16.85 10.87 2.05
C GLU A 26 15.97 10.01 1.13
N GLU A 27 15.73 8.75 1.51
CA GLU A 27 14.81 7.87 0.81
C GLU A 27 13.37 8.38 0.89
N TRP A 28 12.92 8.80 2.07
CA TRP A 28 11.61 9.42 2.26
C TRP A 28 11.41 10.62 1.36
N LYS A 29 12.40 11.51 1.30
CA LYS A 29 12.39 12.69 0.42
C LYS A 29 12.23 12.27 -1.05
N LYS A 30 12.96 11.25 -1.49
CA LYS A 30 12.88 10.74 -2.87
C LYS A 30 11.51 10.15 -3.18
N LEU A 31 11.00 9.29 -2.30
CA LEU A 31 9.70 8.63 -2.48
C LEU A 31 8.57 9.66 -2.57
N TRP A 32 8.60 10.69 -1.72
CA TRP A 32 7.62 11.78 -1.75
C TRP A 32 7.71 12.63 -3.01
N GLU A 33 8.92 12.90 -3.53
CA GLU A 33 9.07 13.64 -4.78
C GLU A 33 8.51 12.85 -5.97
N GLN A 34 8.77 11.55 -6.01
CA GLN A 34 8.21 10.68 -7.05
C GLN A 34 6.69 10.60 -6.97
N ASP A 35 6.13 10.55 -5.77
CA ASP A 35 4.68 10.56 -5.54
C ASP A 35 4.03 11.85 -6.05
N LYS A 36 4.58 13.02 -5.66
CA LYS A 36 4.12 14.33 -6.15
C LYS A 36 4.17 14.41 -7.68
N GLN A 37 5.24 13.93 -8.29
CA GLN A 37 5.38 13.94 -9.74
C GLN A 37 4.35 12.99 -10.41
N ALA A 38 4.08 11.84 -9.82
CA ALA A 38 3.04 10.93 -10.30
C ALA A 38 1.65 11.56 -10.22
N VAL A 39 1.34 12.25 -9.11
CA VAL A 39 0.08 12.99 -8.96
C VAL A 39 -0.05 14.11 -10.00
N LYS A 40 1.03 14.86 -10.22
CA LYS A 40 1.07 15.96 -11.20
C LYS A 40 0.88 15.48 -12.64
N THR A 41 1.48 14.36 -12.99
CA THR A 41 1.44 13.82 -14.37
C THR A 41 0.23 12.92 -14.62
N GLY A 42 -0.42 12.41 -13.56
CA GLY A 42 -1.44 11.38 -13.67
C GLY A 42 -0.87 10.02 -14.11
N VAL A 43 0.44 9.80 -13.96
CA VAL A 43 1.11 8.54 -14.34
C VAL A 43 1.77 7.92 -13.11
N CYS A 44 1.43 6.67 -12.79
CA CYS A 44 2.00 5.97 -11.66
C CYS A 44 3.51 5.72 -11.87
N GLN A 45 4.36 6.12 -10.93
CA GLN A 45 5.81 5.92 -10.95
C GLN A 45 6.25 4.46 -10.80
N VAL A 46 5.36 3.58 -10.32
CA VAL A 46 5.65 2.14 -10.11
C VAL A 46 5.19 1.32 -11.31
N HIS A 47 3.97 1.57 -11.79
CA HIS A 47 3.33 0.77 -12.84
C HIS A 47 3.39 1.43 -14.22
N HIS A 48 3.88 2.67 -14.32
CA HIS A 48 3.98 3.45 -15.56
C HIS A 48 2.68 3.49 -16.37
N THR A 49 1.55 3.56 -15.68
CA THR A 49 0.20 3.58 -16.28
C THR A 49 -0.54 4.84 -15.88
N SER A 50 -1.47 5.28 -16.73
CA SER A 50 -2.33 6.44 -16.43
C SER A 50 -3.25 6.11 -15.25
N MET A 51 -3.40 7.08 -14.35
CA MET A 51 -4.20 6.98 -13.15
C MET A 51 -5.50 7.77 -13.35
N PRO A 52 -6.68 7.12 -13.36
CA PRO A 52 -7.94 7.85 -13.39
C PRO A 52 -8.11 8.71 -12.13
N ALA A 53 -8.63 9.93 -12.35
CA ALA A 53 -9.11 10.78 -11.28
C ALA A 53 -10.34 10.13 -10.63
N THR A 54 -10.24 9.83 -9.34
CA THR A 54 -11.28 9.12 -8.59
C THR A 54 -11.75 9.98 -7.44
N THR A 55 -13.05 10.20 -7.34
CA THR A 55 -13.67 10.82 -6.17
C THR A 55 -13.68 9.83 -5.01
N VAL A 56 -13.04 10.19 -3.91
CA VAL A 56 -12.85 9.37 -2.72
C VAL A 56 -13.33 10.13 -1.47
N PRO A 57 -13.76 9.43 -0.40
CA PRO A 57 -14.08 10.10 0.86
C PRO A 57 -12.85 10.77 1.49
N ILE A 58 -13.07 11.89 2.16
CA ILE A 58 -12.10 12.50 3.06
C ILE A 58 -12.34 11.94 4.47
N HIS A 59 -11.28 11.45 5.11
CA HIS A 59 -11.28 11.06 6.51
C HIS A 59 -10.58 12.13 7.34
N TYR A 60 -11.32 12.71 8.29
CA TYR A 60 -10.80 13.65 9.28
C TYR A 60 -10.55 12.96 10.62
N GLY A 61 -9.74 13.61 11.45
CA GLY A 61 -9.42 13.15 12.80
C GLY A 61 -8.19 12.25 12.84
N LEU A 62 -7.96 11.64 14.00
CA LEU A 62 -6.83 10.74 14.22
C LEU A 62 -7.13 9.35 13.66
N VAL A 63 -6.61 9.07 12.46
CA VAL A 63 -6.72 7.74 11.84
C VAL A 63 -5.74 6.78 12.53
N ARG A 64 -6.28 5.78 13.24
CA ARG A 64 -5.47 4.69 13.80
C ARG A 64 -5.13 3.69 12.70
N PRO A 65 -3.84 3.43 12.42
CA PRO A 65 -3.44 2.38 11.49
C PRO A 65 -3.94 1.01 11.99
N ASP A 66 -4.36 0.15 11.08
CA ASP A 66 -4.60 -1.26 11.40
C ASP A 66 -3.25 -1.92 11.72
N PRO A 67 -3.05 -2.49 12.93
CA PRO A 67 -1.79 -3.14 13.30
C PRO A 67 -1.40 -4.30 12.37
N LYS A 68 -2.36 -4.88 11.66
CA LYS A 68 -2.13 -5.95 10.69
C LYS A 68 -2.00 -5.41 9.26
N GLY A 69 -2.43 -4.16 9.02
CA GLY A 69 -2.32 -3.51 7.73
C GLY A 69 -0.88 -3.18 7.34
N PRO A 70 -0.67 -2.68 6.11
CA PRO A 70 0.65 -2.24 5.70
C PRO A 70 1.05 -0.94 6.42
N THR A 71 2.32 -0.85 6.79
CA THR A 71 2.92 0.38 7.32
C THR A 71 2.96 1.48 6.25
N GLU A 72 3.23 2.73 6.64
CA GLU A 72 3.38 3.80 5.64
C GLU A 72 4.54 3.54 4.68
N ALA A 73 5.65 3.00 5.20
CA ALA A 73 6.81 2.61 4.42
C ALA A 73 6.46 1.52 3.38
N GLU A 74 5.68 0.51 3.78
CA GLU A 74 5.21 -0.53 2.85
C GLU A 74 4.27 0.06 1.80
N ARG A 75 3.35 0.93 2.21
CA ARG A 75 2.40 1.59 1.29
C ARG A 75 3.12 2.39 0.22
N ILE A 76 4.01 3.30 0.61
CA ILE A 76 4.66 4.20 -0.35
C ILE A 76 5.62 3.45 -1.29
N ARG A 77 6.24 2.35 -0.84
CA ARG A 77 7.17 1.56 -1.64
C ARG A 77 6.46 0.57 -2.58
N LEU A 78 5.43 -0.11 -2.09
CA LEU A 78 4.82 -1.24 -2.80
C LEU A 78 3.60 -0.83 -3.62
N PHE A 79 2.79 0.10 -3.13
CA PHE A 79 1.52 0.47 -3.75
C PHE A 79 1.10 1.92 -3.39
N PRO A 80 1.91 2.94 -3.78
CA PRO A 80 1.75 4.33 -3.33
C PRO A 80 0.36 4.91 -3.66
N HIS A 81 -0.21 4.49 -4.79
CA HIS A 81 -1.48 5.00 -5.31
C HIS A 81 -2.66 4.03 -5.15
N ALA A 82 -2.64 3.17 -4.12
CA ALA A 82 -3.74 2.25 -3.84
C ALA A 82 -4.86 2.84 -2.96
N ARG A 83 -4.57 3.92 -2.23
CA ARG A 83 -5.54 4.52 -1.30
C ARG A 83 -6.78 5.02 -2.05
N LYS A 84 -7.94 4.66 -1.53
CA LYS A 84 -9.26 5.12 -2.00
C LYS A 84 -9.92 6.04 -0.97
N PHE A 85 -9.11 6.86 -0.30
CA PHE A 85 -9.53 7.89 0.63
C PHE A 85 -8.44 8.95 0.73
N GLN A 86 -8.82 10.17 1.12
CA GLN A 86 -7.90 11.27 1.40
C GLN A 86 -7.90 11.56 2.91
N LEU A 87 -6.75 11.90 3.49
CA LEU A 87 -6.69 12.42 4.86
C LEU A 87 -6.93 13.93 4.83
N GLY A 88 -7.96 14.39 5.55
CA GLY A 88 -8.34 15.80 5.62
C GLY A 88 -7.68 16.58 6.75
N GLY A 89 -6.88 15.92 7.58
CA GLY A 89 -6.30 16.49 8.79
C GLY A 89 -7.15 16.27 10.03
N CYS A 90 -6.85 16.98 11.12
CA CYS A 90 -7.49 16.76 12.42
C CYS A 90 -8.90 17.36 12.52
N CYS A 91 -9.10 18.55 11.95
CA CYS A 91 -10.36 19.29 12.05
C CYS A 91 -11.17 19.13 10.75
N PRO A 92 -12.43 18.67 10.82
CA PRO A 92 -13.33 18.65 9.68
C PRO A 92 -13.52 20.06 9.10
N ILE A 93 -13.41 20.16 7.78
CA ILE A 93 -13.85 21.34 7.04
C ILE A 93 -15.33 21.11 6.69
N PRO A 94 -16.24 22.02 7.08
CA PRO A 94 -17.65 21.90 6.71
C PRO A 94 -17.80 21.71 5.20
N ASP A 95 -18.73 20.84 4.80
CA ASP A 95 -19.09 20.54 3.41
C ASP A 95 -18.03 19.84 2.54
N GLU A 96 -16.78 19.74 2.99
CA GLU A 96 -15.73 18.96 2.33
C GLU A 96 -15.74 17.51 2.80
N THR A 97 -16.50 16.64 2.12
CA THR A 97 -16.58 15.21 2.48
C THR A 97 -15.88 14.27 1.49
N THR A 98 -15.47 14.78 0.35
CA THR A 98 -14.85 14.03 -0.74
C THR A 98 -13.73 14.81 -1.40
N ALA A 99 -12.71 14.11 -1.88
CA ALA A 99 -11.61 14.65 -2.67
C ALA A 99 -11.48 13.88 -3.99
N THR A 100 -10.97 14.52 -5.04
CA THR A 100 -10.61 13.84 -6.29
C THR A 100 -9.11 13.61 -6.30
N ILE A 101 -8.69 12.33 -6.26
CA ILE A 101 -7.27 11.94 -6.26
C ILE A 101 -7.00 10.95 -7.41
N PRO A 102 -5.78 10.92 -7.96
CA PRO A 102 -5.41 9.87 -8.90
C PRO A 102 -5.27 8.53 -8.16
N VAL A 103 -5.89 7.48 -8.71
CA VAL A 103 -5.80 6.12 -8.16
C VAL A 103 -5.25 5.19 -9.23
N CYS A 104 -4.27 4.36 -8.89
CA CYS A 104 -3.73 3.37 -9.82
C CYS A 104 -4.37 2.01 -9.57
N ASP A 105 -5.10 1.49 -10.54
CA ASP A 105 -5.74 0.16 -10.43
C ASP A 105 -4.74 -0.98 -10.18
N SER A 106 -3.53 -0.86 -10.73
CA SER A 106 -2.45 -1.82 -10.48
C SER A 106 -1.96 -1.76 -9.04
N CYS A 107 -1.82 -0.56 -8.45
CA CYS A 107 -1.52 -0.41 -7.02
C CYS A 107 -2.64 -1.03 -6.16
N VAL A 108 -3.91 -0.81 -6.52
CA VAL A 108 -5.06 -1.39 -5.79
C VAL A 108 -5.01 -2.92 -5.82
N LYS A 109 -4.71 -3.52 -6.97
CA LYS A 109 -4.54 -4.98 -7.12
C LYS A 109 -3.33 -5.48 -6.32
N ALA A 110 -2.22 -4.75 -6.33
CA ALA A 110 -1.03 -5.08 -5.56
C ALA A 110 -1.29 -5.06 -4.05
N GLU A 111 -1.98 -4.03 -3.53
CA GLU A 111 -2.38 -3.97 -2.11
C GLU A 111 -3.30 -5.15 -1.76
N ALA A 112 -4.28 -5.45 -2.61
CA ALA A 112 -5.21 -6.56 -2.38
C ALA A 112 -4.46 -7.92 -2.34
N ALA A 113 -3.51 -8.14 -3.24
CA ALA A 113 -2.67 -9.34 -3.25
C ALA A 113 -1.78 -9.42 -2.00
N TRP A 114 -1.20 -8.30 -1.58
CA TRP A 114 -0.39 -8.21 -0.36
C TRP A 114 -1.20 -8.55 0.89
N LEU A 115 -2.43 -8.04 0.98
CA LEU A 115 -3.37 -8.32 2.07
C LEU A 115 -3.78 -9.80 2.10
N ALA A 116 -4.12 -10.36 0.94
CA ALA A 116 -4.49 -11.77 0.80
C ALA A 116 -3.36 -12.71 1.23
N ALA A 117 -2.12 -12.44 0.80
CA ALA A 117 -0.94 -13.22 1.16
C ALA A 117 -0.69 -13.26 2.67
N ARG A 118 -1.04 -12.18 3.38
CA ARG A 118 -0.86 -12.04 4.83
C ARG A 118 -2.10 -12.42 5.65
N LYS A 119 -3.18 -12.89 4.99
CA LYS A 119 -4.47 -13.20 5.63
C LYS A 119 -5.03 -12.00 6.42
N VAL A 120 -4.83 -10.80 5.90
CA VAL A 120 -5.33 -9.55 6.47
C VAL A 120 -6.45 -9.05 5.58
N SER A 121 -7.60 -8.72 6.15
CA SER A 121 -8.65 -8.02 5.41
C SER A 121 -8.25 -6.57 5.25
N ARG A 122 -8.54 -5.94 4.10
CA ARG A 122 -8.41 -4.49 4.00
C ARG A 122 -9.25 -3.86 5.12
N PRO A 123 -8.69 -2.98 5.97
CA PRO A 123 -9.49 -2.29 6.97
C PRO A 123 -10.63 -1.59 6.24
N ALA A 124 -11.85 -1.78 6.73
CA ALA A 124 -12.99 -1.02 6.25
C ALA A 124 -12.65 0.47 6.42
N SER A 125 -13.03 1.29 5.44
CA SER A 125 -13.00 2.74 5.64
C SER A 125 -13.68 3.06 6.98
N PRO A 126 -13.05 3.87 7.86
CA PRO A 126 -13.64 4.24 9.14
C PRO A 126 -15.09 4.66 8.92
N LYS A 127 -16.03 3.90 9.52
CA LYS A 127 -17.45 4.26 9.50
C LYS A 127 -17.60 5.49 10.39
N LYS A 128 -18.31 6.50 9.87
CA LYS A 128 -18.66 7.72 10.60
C LYS A 128 -19.42 7.40 11.87
#